data_AF-A0A6B2BXC5-F1
#
_entry.id   AF-A0A6B2BXC5-F1
#
_cell.length_a   1.000
_cell.length_b   1.000
_cell.length_c   1.000
_cell.angle_alpha   90.00
_cell.angle_beta   90.00
_cell.angle_gamma   90.00
#
_symmetry.space_group_name_H-M   'P 1'
#
loop_
_entity.id
_entity.type
_entity.pdbx_description
1 polymer ?
#
loop_
_entity_poly.entity_id
_entity_poly.type
_entity_poly.pdbx_seq_one_letter_code
_entity_poly.pdbx_strand_id
1 'polypeptide(L)'
;MQHNYVEHPLVWPGIVEQRLYQINIARSAYGKNTLVILPTALGKTVIAALVVAETLYRRKSSKVLVLAPTRPLVMQHNKNFRAMLKLRDSDVAFLT
;
A
#
# COMPACT_ATOMS: atom_id res chain seq x y z
N MET A 1 6.97 19.65 -16.39
CA MET A 1 6.08 18.50 -16.65
C MET A 1 5.68 17.92 -15.29
N GLN A 2 4.38 17.93 -14.97
CA GLN A 2 3.89 17.56 -13.63
C GLN A 2 4.05 16.05 -13.40
N HIS A 3 4.73 15.68 -12.32
CA HIS A 3 4.83 14.29 -11.86
C HIS A 3 3.46 13.90 -11.28
N ASN A 4 2.55 13.40 -12.11
CA ASN A 4 1.18 13.10 -11.68
C ASN A 4 1.03 11.74 -10.97
N TYR A 5 2.12 10.97 -10.84
CA TYR A 5 2.12 9.63 -10.27
C TYR A 5 3.23 9.44 -9.25
N VAL A 6 3.02 8.52 -8.31
CA VAL A 6 4.03 8.14 -7.32
C VAL A 6 5.13 7.32 -7.99
N GLU A 7 6.37 7.77 -7.81
CA GLU A 7 7.56 7.02 -8.18
C GLU A 7 8.15 6.32 -6.96
N HIS A 8 8.14 4.99 -6.97
CA HIS A 8 8.74 4.17 -5.93
C HIS A 8 9.16 2.81 -6.52
N PRO A 9 10.30 2.23 -6.14
CA PRO A 9 10.81 0.98 -6.74
C PRO A 9 9.79 -0.17 -6.74
N LEU A 10 9.02 -0.31 -5.65
CA LEU A 10 7.98 -1.33 -5.49
C LEU A 10 6.57 -0.91 -5.92
N VAL A 11 6.38 0.26 -6.53
CA VAL A 11 5.08 0.70 -7.08
C VAL A 11 5.15 0.67 -8.61
N TRP A 12 4.09 0.17 -9.26
CA TRP A 12 4.01 0.20 -10.72
C TRP A 12 3.94 1.65 -11.24
N PRO A 13 4.79 2.04 -12.21
CA PRO A 13 4.75 3.38 -12.79
C PRO A 13 3.37 3.68 -13.38
N GLY A 14 2.87 4.91 -13.18
CA GLY A 14 1.60 5.35 -13.78
C GLY A 14 0.32 4.77 -13.15
N ILE A 15 0.41 3.99 -12.06
CA ILE A 15 -0.77 3.38 -11.42
C ILE A 15 -1.32 4.21 -10.26
N VAL A 16 -0.43 4.73 -9.41
CA VAL A 16 -0.84 5.47 -8.20
C VAL A 16 -0.67 6.96 -8.47
N GLU A 17 -1.79 7.67 -8.63
CA GLU A 17 -1.78 9.13 -8.77
C GLU A 17 -1.18 9.80 -7.53
N GLN A 18 -0.38 10.83 -7.75
CA GLN A 18 0.25 11.59 -6.68
C GLN A 18 -0.77 12.49 -6.00
N ARG A 19 -1.20 12.09 -4.79
CA ARG A 19 -2.00 12.92 -3.88
C ARG A 19 -1.18 13.24 -2.63
N LEU A 20 -0.89 14.52 -2.42
CA LEU A 20 0.01 14.97 -1.35
C LEU A 20 -0.43 14.50 0.05
N TYR A 21 -1.73 14.52 0.35
CA TYR A 21 -2.24 14.05 1.63
C TYR A 21 -1.99 12.54 1.84
N GLN A 22 -2.11 11.72 0.80
CA GLN A 22 -1.85 10.27 0.90
C GLN A 22 -0.37 10.01 1.18
N ILE A 23 0.51 10.74 0.49
CA ILE A 23 1.96 10.66 0.69
C ILE A 23 2.35 11.10 2.09
N ASN A 24 1.81 12.23 2.56
CA ASN A 24 2.12 12.76 3.90
C ASN A 24 1.64 11.81 5.00
N ILE A 25 0.44 11.23 4.85
CA ILE A 25 -0.08 10.24 5.81
C ILE A 25 0.79 8.97 5.78
N ALA A 26 1.14 8.45 4.59
CA ALA A 26 1.99 7.25 4.48
C ALA A 26 3.38 7.48 5.08
N ARG A 27 4.00 8.65 4.82
CA ARG A 27 5.28 9.04 5.42
C ARG A 27 5.20 9.13 6.94
N SER A 28 4.12 9.71 7.49
CA SER A 28 3.92 9.76 8.94
C SER A 28 3.69 8.35 9.51
N ALA A 29 2.94 7.49 8.83
CA ALA A 29 2.68 6.14 9.30
C ALA A 29 3.91 5.21 9.26
N TYR A 30 4.90 5.51 8.42
CA TYR A 30 6.13 4.73 8.34
C TYR A 30 6.96 4.86 9.63
N GLY A 31 7.22 3.71 10.27
CA GLY A 31 8.14 3.62 11.41
C GLY A 31 7.52 3.82 12.80
N LYS A 32 6.20 4.05 12.91
CA LYS A 32 5.48 4.16 14.19
C LYS A 32 4.05 3.60 14.10
N ASN A 33 3.53 3.12 15.23
CA ASN A 33 2.13 2.68 15.32
C ASN A 33 1.21 3.87 15.06
N THR A 34 0.31 3.73 14.07
CA THR A 34 -0.51 4.85 13.57
C THR A 34 -1.94 4.37 13.29
N LEU A 35 -2.94 5.08 13.80
CA LEU A 35 -4.33 4.94 13.39
C LEU A 35 -4.69 6.01 12.36
N VAL A 36 -5.03 5.59 11.14
CA VAL A 36 -5.42 6.51 10.06
C VAL A 36 -6.93 6.57 9.96
N ILE A 37 -7.52 7.73 10.31
CA ILE A 37 -8.96 7.98 10.22
C ILE A 37 -9.25 8.82 8.99
N LEU A 38 -9.92 8.24 8.00
CA LEU A 38 -10.36 8.91 6.78
C LEU A 38 -11.74 8.39 6.37
N PRO A 39 -12.61 9.23 5.78
CA PRO A 39 -13.79 8.77 5.05
C PRO A 39 -13.47 7.68 4.01
N THR A 40 -14.48 6.89 3.65
CA THR A 40 -14.36 5.94 2.53
C THR A 40 -14.17 6.71 1.22
N ALA A 41 -13.59 6.05 0.21
CA ALA A 41 -13.20 6.64 -1.08
C ALA A 41 -12.03 7.65 -1.08
N LEU A 42 -11.50 8.06 0.07
CA LEU A 42 -10.28 8.92 0.12
C LEU A 42 -8.95 8.16 -0.01
N GLY A 43 -8.99 6.89 -0.40
CA GLY A 43 -7.79 6.12 -0.71
C GLY A 43 -7.02 5.56 0.49
N LYS A 44 -7.72 5.11 1.55
CA LYS A 44 -7.10 4.36 2.67
C LYS A 44 -6.23 3.20 2.18
N THR A 45 -6.70 2.46 1.18
CA THR A 45 -5.95 1.35 0.56
C THR A 45 -4.67 1.82 -0.13
N VAL A 46 -4.70 2.98 -0.79
CA VAL A 46 -3.52 3.57 -1.44
C VAL A 46 -2.48 3.94 -0.38
N ILE A 47 -2.91 4.60 0.70
CA ILE A 47 -2.03 4.93 1.83
C ILE A 47 -1.38 3.66 2.40
N ALA A 48 -2.17 2.60 2.62
CA ALA A 48 -1.64 1.32 3.08
C ALA A 48 -0.63 0.72 2.10
N ALA A 49 -0.91 0.73 0.80
CA ALA A 49 0.02 0.24 -0.22
C ALA A 49 1.35 1.02 -0.23
N LEU A 50 1.31 2.35 -0.06
CA LEU A 50 2.51 3.18 0.04
C LEU A 50 3.35 2.85 1.28
N VAL A 51 2.70 2.65 2.44
CA VAL A 51 3.39 2.23 3.67
C VAL A 51 4.04 0.86 3.49
N VAL A 52 3.34 -0.08 2.85
CA VAL A 52 3.85 -1.43 2.57
C VAL A 52 5.03 -1.38 1.60
N ALA A 53 4.93 -0.60 0.53
CA ALA A 53 6.01 -0.41 -0.43
C ALA A 53 7.28 0.13 0.25
N GLU A 54 7.14 1.20 1.05
CA GLU A 54 8.26 1.81 1.76
C GLU A 54 8.86 0.84 2.80
N THR A 55 8.01 0.10 3.52
CA THR A 55 8.43 -0.88 4.53
C THR A 55 9.25 -2.01 3.91
N LEU A 56 8.73 -2.65 2.87
CA LEU A 56 9.41 -3.76 2.20
C LEU A 56 10.69 -3.30 1.49
N TYR A 57 10.70 -2.09 0.93
CA TYR A 57 11.88 -1.55 0.26
C TYR A 57 13.01 -1.20 1.24
N ARG A 58 12.69 -0.51 2.34
CA ARG A 58 13.72 -0.08 3.31
C ARG A 58 14.14 -1.17 4.29
N ARG A 59 13.26 -2.14 4.58
CA ARG A 59 13.53 -3.22 5.54
C ARG A 59 13.53 -4.56 4.79
N LYS A 60 14.68 -4.92 4.22
CA LYS A 60 14.87 -6.07 3.30
C LYS A 60 14.48 -7.46 3.83
N SER A 61 14.18 -7.60 5.12
CA SER A 61 13.72 -8.84 5.75
C SER A 61 12.37 -8.70 6.47
N SER A 62 11.67 -7.59 6.24
CA SER A 62 10.35 -7.37 6.83
C SER A 62 9.28 -8.20 6.13
N LYS A 63 8.21 -8.48 6.88
CA LYS A 63 6.97 -9.07 6.37
C LYS A 63 5.83 -8.13 6.70
N VAL A 64 4.81 -8.13 5.85
CA VAL A 64 3.58 -7.35 6.04
C VAL A 64 2.42 -8.31 6.15
N LEU A 65 1.61 -8.14 7.19
CA LEU A 65 0.34 -8.83 7.39
C LEU A 65 -0.80 -7.83 7.22
N VAL A 66 -1.70 -8.11 6.27
CA VAL A 66 -2.92 -7.32 6.05
C VAL A 66 -4.10 -8.14 6.56
N LEU A 67 -4.84 -7.58 7.51
CA LEU A 67 -6.02 -8.21 8.11
C LEU A 67 -7.28 -7.52 7.60
N ALA A 68 -8.31 -8.31 7.31
CA ALA A 68 -9.64 -7.83 6.95
C ALA A 68 -10.72 -8.75 7.54
N PRO A 69 -11.92 -8.23 7.85
CA PRO A 69 -12.88 -8.97 8.66
C PRO A 69 -13.61 -10.11 7.90
N THR A 70 -13.56 -10.12 6.57
CA THR A 70 -14.27 -11.13 5.77
C THR A 70 -13.43 -11.59 4.58
N ARG A 71 -13.65 -12.84 4.15
CA ARG A 71 -12.98 -13.43 2.97
C ARG A 71 -13.07 -12.56 1.71
N PRO A 72 -14.24 -11.98 1.34
CA PRO A 72 -14.33 -11.06 0.19
C PRO A 72 -13.42 -9.83 0.31
N LEU A 73 -13.29 -9.26 1.52
CA LEU A 73 -12.42 -8.10 1.73
C LEU A 73 -10.93 -8.48 1.64
N VAL A 74 -10.53 -9.64 2.16
CA VAL A 74 -9.15 -10.14 1.96
C VAL A 74 -8.86 -10.28 0.46
N MET A 75 -9.78 -10.86 -0.33
CA MET A 75 -9.63 -10.99 -1.78
C MET A 75 -9.51 -9.63 -2.48
N GLN A 76 -10.34 -8.66 -2.07
CA GLN A 76 -10.30 -7.31 -2.60
C GLN A 76 -8.97 -6.61 -2.29
N HIS A 77 -8.46 -6.73 -1.06
CA HIS A 77 -7.14 -6.18 -0.71
C HIS A 77 -6.03 -6.86 -1.51
N ASN A 78 -6.01 -8.19 -1.60
CA ASN A 78 -5.02 -8.90 -2.41
C ASN A 78 -5.00 -8.40 -3.87
N LYS A 79 -6.17 -8.26 -4.50
CA LYS A 79 -6.28 -7.72 -5.87
C LYS A 79 -5.74 -6.28 -5.96
N ASN A 80 -6.13 -5.40 -5.05
CA ASN A 80 -5.70 -3.99 -5.05
C ASN A 80 -4.19 -3.85 -4.87
N PHE A 81 -3.61 -4.62 -3.95
CA PHE A 81 -2.17 -4.58 -3.69
C PHE A 81 -1.37 -5.09 -4.89
N ARG A 82 -1.81 -6.17 -5.54
CA ARG A 82 -1.18 -6.69 -6.76
C ARG A 82 -1.26 -5.73 -7.94
N ALA A 83 -2.36 -4.98 -8.04
CA ALA A 83 -2.51 -3.96 -9.07
C ALA A 83 -1.56 -2.76 -8.86
N MET A 84 -1.24 -2.41 -7.61
CA MET A 84 -0.42 -1.22 -7.29
C MET A 84 1.07 -1.55 -7.09
N LEU A 85 1.40 -2.72 -6.55
CA LEU A 85 2.74 -3.07 -6.07
C LEU A 85 3.42 -4.13 -6.93
N LYS A 86 4.74 -3.97 -7.12
CA LYS A 86 5.62 -4.92 -7.81
C LYS A 86 6.01 -6.08 -6.91
N LEU A 87 5.04 -6.91 -6.53
CA LEU A 87 5.26 -8.11 -5.70
C LEU A 87 5.22 -9.36 -6.58
N ARG A 88 6.12 -10.32 -6.32
CA ARG A 88 6.08 -11.63 -6.98
C ARG A 88 4.99 -12.47 -6.35
N ASP A 89 4.35 -13.33 -7.14
CA ASP A 89 3.31 -14.25 -6.65
C ASP A 89 3.82 -15.14 -5.52
N SER A 90 5.08 -15.58 -5.62
CA SER A 90 5.76 -16.41 -4.61
C SER A 90 5.90 -15.72 -3.24
N ASP A 91 5.86 -14.40 -3.20
CA ASP A 91 6.10 -13.62 -1.98
C ASP A 91 4.80 -13.24 -1.26
N VAL A 92 3.64 -13.58 -1.84
CA VAL A 92 2.33 -13.20 -1.32
C VAL A 92 1.52 -14.44 -0.99
N ALA A 93 1.26 -14.63 0.30
CA ALA A 93 0.36 -15.66 0.80
C ALA A 93 -1.04 -15.09 1.05
N PHE A 94 -2.06 -15.85 0.70
CA PHE A 94 -3.46 -15.55 0.97
C PHE A 94 -4.01 -16.59 1.95
N LEU A 95 -4.53 -16.11 3.08
CA LEU A 95 -5.05 -16.95 4.17
C LEU A 95 -6.47 -16.49 4.46
N THR A 96 -7.46 -17.39 4.32
CA THR A 96 -8.88 -17.13 4.62
C THR A 96 -9.56 -18.36 5.15
#